data_AF-A0A4V1D1J5-F1
#
_entry.id   AF-A0A4V1D1J5-F1
#
_cell.length_a   1.000
_cell.length_b   1.000
_cell.length_c   1.000
_cell.angle_alpha   90.00
_cell.angle_beta   90.00
_cell.angle_gamma   90.00
#
_symmetry.space_group_name_H-M   'P 1'
#
loop_
_entity.id
_entity.type
_entity.pdbx_description
1 polymer ?
#
loop_
_entity_poly.entity_id
_entity_poly.type
_entity_poly.pdbx_seq_one_letter_code
_entity_poly.pdbx_strand_id
1 'polypeptide(L)'
;MGQHINDVKHRDANQLCAYLDLLSERQRVKFVTEVVEATGVNRRTFFNWKYMCCRIPEWAKTAMGKVAGQSIFLDELPIISVT
;
A
#
# COMPACT_ATOMS: atom_id res chain seq x y z
N MET A 1 -10.51 12.39 -16.98
CA MET A 1 -9.10 12.84 -16.84
C MET A 1 -8.29 11.66 -16.37
N GLY A 2 -7.26 11.23 -17.11
CA GLY A 2 -6.41 10.14 -16.65
C GLY A 2 -5.60 10.59 -15.43
N GLN A 3 -5.81 9.95 -14.28
CA GLN A 3 -4.87 10.08 -13.16
C GLN A 3 -3.48 9.78 -13.71
N HIS A 4 -2.55 10.72 -13.59
CA HIS A 4 -1.21 10.52 -14.08
C HIS A 4 -0.62 9.32 -13.33
N ILE A 5 0.02 8.37 -14.03
CA ILE A 5 0.45 7.09 -13.43
C ILE A 5 1.32 7.31 -12.18
N ASN A 6 2.07 8.41 -12.16
CA ASN A 6 2.90 8.83 -11.03
C ASN A 6 2.09 9.30 -9.82
N ASP A 7 0.91 9.90 -10.01
CA ASP A 7 0.08 10.40 -8.90
C ASP A 7 -0.40 9.25 -8.03
N VAL A 8 -0.82 8.14 -8.66
CA VAL A 8 -1.26 6.96 -7.91
C VAL A 8 -0.08 6.22 -7.27
N LYS A 9 1.10 6.15 -7.93
CA LYS A 9 2.30 5.59 -7.27
C LYS A 9 2.61 6.38 -5.99
N HIS A 10 2.56 7.70 -6.09
CA HIS A 10 2.84 8.61 -4.99
C HIS A 10 1.81 8.48 -3.86
N ARG A 11 0.51 8.45 -4.20
CA ARG A 11 -0.58 8.25 -3.25
C ARG A 11 -0.45 6.92 -2.51
N ASP A 12 -0.29 5.82 -3.24
CA ASP A 12 -0.20 4.49 -2.65
C ASP A 12 1.05 4.38 -1.76
N ALA A 13 2.20 4.90 -2.19
CA ALA A 13 3.43 4.93 -1.39
C ALA A 13 3.26 5.74 -0.10
N ASN A 14 2.58 6.90 -0.17
CA ASN A 14 2.30 7.73 0.99
C ASN A 14 1.37 7.05 1.99
N GLN A 15 0.29 6.43 1.52
CA GLN A 15 -0.64 5.67 2.39
C GLN A 15 0.08 4.51 3.07
N LEU A 16 0.92 3.78 2.33
CA LEU A 16 1.74 2.71 2.89
C LEU A 16 2.73 3.23 3.95
N CYS A 17 3.42 4.34 3.67
CA CYS A 17 4.34 4.94 4.64
C CYS A 17 3.61 5.43 5.89
N ALA A 18 2.49 6.12 5.73
CA ALA A 18 1.66 6.58 6.84
C ALA A 18 1.22 5.43 7.74
N TYR A 19 0.77 4.31 7.17
CA TYR A 19 0.44 3.12 7.95
C TYR A 19 1.66 2.56 8.70
N LEU A 20 2.81 2.43 8.03
CA LEU A 20 4.03 1.92 8.64
C LEU A 20 4.52 2.81 9.79
N ASP A 21 4.28 4.13 9.75
CA ASP A 21 4.68 5.05 10.80
C ASP A 21 3.86 4.92 12.09
N LEU A 22 2.64 4.36 12.01
CA LEU A 22 1.84 3.99 13.18
C LEU A 22 2.39 2.76 13.91
N LEU A 23 3.28 2.01 13.28
CA LEU A 23 3.83 0.77 13.82
C LEU A 23 5.17 1.01 14.52
N SER A 24 5.39 0.32 15.63
CA SER A 24 6.73 0.16 16.20
C SER A 24 7.66 -0.56 15.23
N GLU A 25 8.97 -0.41 15.40
CA GLU A 25 9.97 -1.07 14.55
C GLU A 25 9.72 -2.59 14.43
N ARG A 26 9.47 -3.27 15.55
CA ARG A 26 9.18 -4.71 15.57
C ARG A 26 7.91 -5.05 14.79
N GLN A 27 6.87 -4.24 14.90
CA GLN A 27 5.63 -4.42 14.14
C GLN A 27 5.84 -4.18 12.65
N ARG A 28 6.64 -3.19 12.25
CA ARG A 28 7.00 -2.98 10.83
C ARG A 28 7.70 -4.19 10.25
N VAL A 29 8.71 -4.73 10.96
CA VAL A 29 9.43 -5.93 10.51
C VAL A 29 8.49 -7.11 10.35
N LYS A 30 7.61 -7.35 11.33
CA LYS A 30 6.60 -8.41 11.28
C LYS A 30 5.65 -8.24 10.10
N PHE A 31 5.08 -7.04 9.93
CA PHE A 31 4.18 -6.71 8.83
C PHE A 31 4.83 -6.96 7.46
N VAL A 32 6.06 -6.47 7.25
CA VAL A 32 6.76 -6.69 5.98
C VAL A 32 6.99 -8.17 5.71
N THR A 33 7.34 -8.95 6.74
CA THR A 33 7.52 -10.41 6.61
C THR A 33 6.22 -11.09 6.21
N GLU A 34 5.12 -10.83 6.93
CA GLU A 34 3.81 -11.45 6.65
C GLU A 34 3.27 -11.06 5.28
N VAL A 35 3.45 -9.80 4.84
CA VAL A 35 3.07 -9.38 3.48
C VAL A 35 3.88 -10.14 2.43
N VAL A 36 5.20 -10.24 2.60
CA VAL A 36 6.07 -10.96 1.66
C VAL A 36 5.69 -12.45 1.57
N GLU A 37 5.39 -13.09 2.70
CA GLU A 37 4.92 -14.47 2.73
C GLU A 37 3.56 -14.64 2.06
N ALA A 38 2.60 -13.75 2.35
CA ALA A 38 1.25 -13.83 1.79
C ALA A 38 1.19 -13.52 0.28
N THR A 39 2.12 -12.73 -0.22
CA THR A 39 2.16 -12.28 -1.63
C THR A 39 3.13 -13.06 -2.50
N GLY A 40 4.09 -13.77 -1.90
CA GLY A 40 5.19 -14.44 -2.60
C GLY A 40 6.20 -13.49 -3.24
N VAL A 41 6.09 -12.18 -3.06
CA VAL A 41 7.07 -11.21 -3.59
C VAL A 41 8.28 -11.14 -2.67
N ASN A 42 9.45 -10.85 -3.22
CA ASN A 42 10.62 -10.61 -2.37
C ASN A 42 10.52 -9.27 -1.61
N ARG A 43 11.30 -9.14 -0.51
CA ARG A 43 11.36 -7.89 0.29
C ARG A 43 11.76 -6.66 -0.54
N ARG A 44 12.60 -6.81 -1.56
CA ARG A 44 13.00 -5.71 -2.45
C ARG A 44 11.79 -5.11 -3.17
N THR A 45 10.89 -5.94 -3.67
CA THR A 45 9.64 -5.50 -4.31
C THR A 45 8.76 -4.72 -3.34
N PHE A 46 8.65 -5.17 -2.08
CA PHE A 46 7.95 -4.39 -1.05
C PHE A 46 8.57 -3.00 -0.87
N PHE A 47 9.90 -2.91 -0.79
CA PHE A 47 10.57 -1.61 -0.65
C PHE A 47 10.46 -0.74 -1.91
N ASN A 48 10.41 -1.33 -3.11
CA ASN A 48 10.13 -0.58 -4.33
C ASN A 48 8.75 0.10 -4.28
N TRP A 49 7.76 -0.54 -3.64
CA TRP A 49 6.46 0.08 -3.39
C TRP A 49 6.55 1.22 -2.38
N LYS A 50 7.21 0.98 -1.24
CA LYS A 50 7.44 2.00 -0.19
C LYS A 50 8.14 3.25 -0.74
N TYR A 51 9.11 3.08 -1.63
CA TYR A 51 9.91 4.16 -2.21
C TYR A 51 9.40 4.64 -3.58
N MET A 52 8.16 4.31 -3.96
CA MET A 52 7.52 4.78 -5.19
C MET A 52 8.24 4.36 -6.50
N CYS A 53 9.14 3.38 -6.46
CA CYS A 53 9.88 2.92 -7.64
C CYS A 53 8.96 2.20 -8.64
N CYS A 54 7.89 1.57 -8.18
CA CYS A 54 6.88 0.92 -9.03
C CYS A 54 5.47 1.01 -8.44
N ARG A 55 4.46 0.63 -9.23
CA ARG A 55 3.07 0.57 -8.77
C ARG A 55 2.85 -0.62 -7.83
N ILE A 56 1.99 -0.42 -6.84
CA ILE A 56 1.47 -1.50 -6.01
C ILE A 56 0.30 -2.12 -6.75
N PRO A 57 0.35 -3.42 -7.12
CA PRO A 57 -0.79 -4.10 -7.71
C PRO A 57 -1.96 -4.21 -6.72
N GLU A 58 -3.21 -4.18 -7.21
CA GLU A 58 -4.41 -4.25 -6.36
C GLU A 58 -4.49 -5.52 -5.49
N TRP A 59 -4.02 -6.66 -6.02
CA TRP A 59 -3.95 -7.90 -5.26
C TRP A 59 -2.97 -7.80 -4.07
N ALA A 60 -1.87 -7.03 -4.23
CA ALA A 60 -0.91 -6.80 -3.16
C ALA A 60 -1.45 -5.82 -2.12
N LYS A 61 -2.18 -4.77 -2.55
CA LYS A 61 -2.91 -3.87 -1.63
C LYS A 61 -3.92 -4.63 -0.78
N THR A 62 -4.65 -5.54 -1.40
CA THR A 62 -5.61 -6.42 -0.71
C THR A 62 -4.91 -7.31 0.31
N ALA A 63 -3.78 -7.92 -0.06
CA ALA A 63 -3.00 -8.74 0.87
C ALA A 63 -2.47 -7.93 2.05
N MET A 64 -1.94 -6.72 1.81
CA MET A 64 -1.51 -5.80 2.86
C MET A 64 -2.65 -5.43 3.80
N GLY A 65 -3.85 -5.15 3.27
CA GLY A 65 -5.02 -4.86 4.10
C GLY A 65 -5.44 -6.03 4.98
N LYS A 66 -5.38 -7.26 4.46
CA LYS A 66 -5.63 -8.49 5.24
C LYS A 66 -4.62 -8.67 6.36
N VAL A 67 -3.33 -8.50 6.07
CA VAL A 67 -2.24 -8.60 7.07
C VAL A 67 -2.38 -7.49 8.12
N ALA A 68 -2.75 -6.28 7.72
CA ALA A 68 -2.96 -5.15 8.62
C ALA A 68 -4.23 -5.26 9.47
N GLY A 69 -5.16 -6.14 9.10
CA GLY A 69 -6.50 -6.22 9.70
C GLY A 69 -7.39 -5.01 9.39
N GLN A 70 -6.99 -4.13 8.46
CA GLN A 70 -7.72 -2.91 8.08
C GLN A 70 -7.32 -2.48 6.66
N SER A 71 -8.14 -1.63 6.02
CA SER A 71 -7.74 -1.05 4.73
C SER A 71 -6.62 -0.02 4.92
N ILE A 72 -5.53 -0.16 4.17
CA ILE A 72 -4.42 0.82 4.12
C ILE A 72 -4.63 1.83 2.99
N PHE A 73 -5.22 1.38 1.88
CA PHE A 73 -5.36 2.16 0.66
C PHE A 73 -6.81 2.58 0.53
N LEU A 74 -7.04 3.89 0.55
CA LEU A 74 -8.33 4.48 0.22
C LEU A 74 -8.30 4.82 -1.27
N ASP A 75 -9.21 4.22 -2.03
CA ASP A 75 -9.56 4.77 -3.33
C ASP A 75 -10.25 6.12 -3.10
N GLU A 76 -9.91 7.11 -3.91
CA GLU A 76 -10.77 8.29 -4.05
C GLU A 76 -12.11 7.76 -4.56
N LEU A 77 -13.06 7.57 -3.65
CA LEU A 77 -14.46 7.41 -4.04
C LEU A 77 -14.76 8.60 -4.95
N PRO A 78 -15.26 8.39 -6.18
CA PRO A 78 -15.78 9.52 -6.93
C PRO A 78 -16.81 10.16 -6.01
N ILE A 79 -16.66 11.45 -5.73
CA ILE A 79 -17.69 12.23 -5.03
C ILE A 79 -18.91 12.13 -5.94
N ILE A 80 -19.82 11.21 -5.64
CA ILE A 80 -21.14 11.21 -6.24
C ILE A 80 -21.81 12.42 -5.62
N SER A 81 -21.71 13.57 -6.28
CA SER A 81 -22.55 14.72 -5.97
C SER A 81 -23.98 14.29 -6.24
N VAL A 82 -24.63 13.75 -5.20
CA VAL A 82 -26.08 13.52 -5.22
C VAL A 82 -26.70 14.90 -5.33
N THR A 83 -27.34 15.12 -6.47
CA THR A 83 -28.01 16.37 -6.87
C THR A 83 -29.25 16.59 -6.02
#